data_AF-A0A6L8E056-F1
#
_entry.id   AF-A0A6L8E056-F1
#
_cell.length_a   1.000
_cell.length_b   1.000
_cell.length_c   1.000
_cell.angle_alpha   90.00
_cell.angle_beta   90.00
_cell.angle_gamma   90.00
#
_symmetry.space_group_name_H-M   'P 1'
#
loop_
_entity.id
_entity.type
_entity.pdbx_description
1 polymer ?
#
loop_
_entity_poly.entity_id
_entity_poly.type
_entity_poly.pdbx_seq_one_letter_code
_entity_poly.pdbx_strand_id
1 'polypeptide(L)'
;MRKRWWVWSGLVTALAAAAEAGLLAQGRSPWVQAVNNLQQAFTGPIARGLALVAIVVGGLMFAFQEGGSKQALAGIIFGLGMALGAANFIAWLF
;
A
#
# COMPACT_ATOMS: atom_id res chain seq x y z
N MET A 1 -55.10 6.07 9.15
CA MET A 1 -54.15 6.61 8.14
C MET A 1 -52.65 6.54 8.55
N ARG A 2 -52.25 5.90 9.66
CA ARG A 2 -50.86 5.89 10.15
C ARG A 2 -49.99 4.71 9.66
N LYS A 3 -50.61 3.63 9.16
CA LYS A 3 -49.91 2.42 8.67
C LYS A 3 -49.16 2.61 7.35
N ARG A 4 -49.60 3.54 6.49
CA ARG A 4 -48.94 3.81 5.20
C ARG A 4 -47.53 4.36 5.38
N TRP A 5 -47.29 5.21 6.37
CA TRP A 5 -45.97 5.82 6.59
C TRP A 5 -44.85 4.80 6.90
N TRP A 6 -45.16 3.76 7.69
CA TRP A 6 -44.21 2.70 8.01
C TRP A 6 -43.83 1.83 6.80
N VAL A 7 -44.78 1.56 5.91
CA VAL A 7 -44.55 0.75 4.71
C VAL A 7 -43.65 1.50 3.72
N TRP A 8 -43.85 2.81 3.58
CA TRP A 8 -43.03 3.63 2.68
C TRP A 8 -41.61 3.81 3.22
N SER A 9 -41.42 3.99 4.53
CA SER A 9 -40.08 4.02 5.13
C SER A 9 -39.33 2.70 4.94
N GLY A 10 -39.99 1.55 5.16
CA GLY A 10 -39.38 0.24 4.94
C GLY A 10 -39.01 -0.02 3.46
N LEU A 11 -39.86 0.42 2.53
CA LEU A 11 -39.58 0.33 1.09
C LEU A 11 -38.38 1.18 0.69
N VAL A 12 -38.26 2.41 1.21
CA VAL A 12 -37.12 3.29 0.91
C VAL A 12 -35.82 2.70 1.44
N THR A 13 -35.81 2.15 2.66
CA THR A 13 -34.63 1.47 3.21
C THR A 13 -34.26 0.21 2.42
N ALA A 14 -35.24 -0.58 1.99
CA ALA A 14 -35.00 -1.76 1.17
C ALA A 14 -34.47 -1.40 -0.23
N LEU A 15 -34.96 -0.32 -0.84
CA LEU A 15 -34.50 0.15 -2.13
C LEU A 15 -33.07 0.69 -2.06
N ALA A 16 -32.72 1.41 -0.99
CA ALA A 16 -31.36 1.90 -0.74
C ALA A 16 -30.37 0.73 -0.56
N ALA A 17 -30.73 -0.27 0.25
CA ALA A 17 -29.90 -1.47 0.42
C ALA A 17 -29.73 -2.27 -0.89
N ALA A 18 -30.78 -2.34 -1.72
CA ALA A 18 -30.71 -2.99 -3.03
C ALA A 18 -29.83 -2.22 -4.03
N ALA A 19 -29.81 -0.89 -3.96
CA ALA A 19 -28.95 -0.05 -4.79
C ALA A 19 -27.46 -0.23 -4.42
N GLU A 20 -27.13 -0.32 -3.13
CA GLU A 20 -25.77 -0.62 -2.65
C GLU A 20 -25.33 -2.03 -3.08
N ALA A 21 -26.22 -3.02 -2.99
CA ALA A 21 -25.95 -4.38 -3.46
C ALA A 21 -25.73 -4.45 -4.98
N GLY A 22 -26.44 -3.63 -5.75
CA GLY A 22 -26.25 -3.48 -7.20
C GLY A 22 -24.91 -2.84 -7.56
N LEU A 23 -24.47 -1.84 -6.80
CA LEU A 23 -23.16 -1.19 -6.98
C LEU A 23 -22.01 -2.17 -6.68
N LEU A 24 -22.13 -2.99 -5.63
CA LEU A 24 -21.19 -4.06 -5.31
C LEU A 24 -21.17 -5.20 -6.35
N ALA A 25 -22.27 -5.39 -7.10
CA ALA A 25 -22.36 -6.41 -8.15
C ALA A 25 -21.68 -5.98 -9.46
N GLN A 26 -21.54 -4.67 -9.73
CA GLN A 26 -20.90 -4.16 -10.95
C GLN A 26 -19.37 -4.37 -10.97
N GLY A 27 -18.75 -4.70 -9.82
CA GLY A 27 -17.33 -5.05 -9.69
C GLY A 27 -17.02 -6.55 -9.70
N ARG A 28 -17.99 -7.44 -9.99
CA ARG A 28 -17.85 -8.90 -9.86
C ARG A 28 -17.05 -9.61 -10.96
N SER A 29 -16.37 -8.88 -11.85
CA SER A 29 -15.36 -9.53 -12.69
C SER A 29 -14.19 -9.94 -11.78
N PRO A 30 -13.87 -11.25 -11.65
CA PRO A 30 -12.73 -11.69 -10.85
C PRO A 30 -11.43 -11.00 -11.29
N TRP A 31 -11.35 -10.65 -12.58
CA TRP A 31 -10.24 -9.93 -13.18
C TRP A 31 -10.17 -8.47 -12.74
N VAL A 32 -11.31 -7.77 -12.67
CA VAL A 32 -11.35 -6.37 -12.20
C VAL A 32 -11.04 -6.28 -10.71
N GLN A 33 -11.55 -7.22 -9.91
CA GLN A 33 -11.14 -7.31 -8.50
C GLN A 33 -9.64 -7.63 -8.35
N ALA A 34 -9.10 -8.56 -9.14
CA ALA A 34 -7.67 -8.88 -9.09
C ALA A 34 -6.80 -7.66 -9.42
N VAL A 35 -7.20 -6.84 -10.40
CA VAL A 35 -6.48 -5.59 -10.74
C VAL A 35 -6.56 -4.57 -9.61
N ASN A 36 -7.73 -4.39 -8.97
CA ASN A 36 -7.87 -3.50 -7.82
C ASN A 36 -7.05 -3.98 -6.61
N ASN A 37 -7.02 -5.29 -6.36
CA ASN A 37 -6.20 -5.89 -5.31
C ASN A 37 -4.70 -5.70 -5.60
N LEU A 38 -4.27 -5.80 -6.87
CA LEU A 38 -2.90 -5.48 -7.29
C LEU A 38 -2.55 -4.01 -7.04
N GLN A 39 -3.46 -3.08 -7.38
CA GLN A 39 -3.24 -1.66 -7.08
C GLN A 39 -3.12 -1.38 -5.57
N GLN A 40 -3.96 -2.02 -4.75
CA GLN A 40 -3.84 -1.92 -3.30
C GLN A 40 -2.56 -2.57 -2.77
N ALA A 41 -2.13 -3.70 -3.34
CA ALA A 41 -0.88 -4.35 -2.98
C ALA A 41 0.34 -3.45 -3.26
N PHE A 42 0.37 -2.79 -4.42
CA PHE A 42 1.46 -1.88 -4.80
C PHE A 42 1.45 -0.52 -4.07
N THR A 43 0.37 -0.16 -3.39
CA THR A 43 0.30 1.07 -2.58
C THR A 43 0.30 0.80 -1.07
N GLY A 44 0.10 -0.46 -0.66
CA GLY A 44 -0.01 -0.89 0.73
C GLY A 44 1.31 -1.37 1.35
N PRO A 45 1.25 -2.32 2.32
CA PRO A 45 2.42 -2.75 3.09
C PRO A 45 3.51 -3.43 2.25
N ILE A 46 3.14 -4.04 1.12
CA ILE A 46 4.11 -4.66 0.20
C ILE A 46 4.99 -3.58 -0.45
N ALA A 47 4.41 -2.43 -0.80
CA ALA A 47 5.16 -1.28 -1.32
C ALA A 47 6.23 -0.80 -0.34
N ARG A 48 5.85 -0.67 0.94
CA ARG A 48 6.75 -0.29 2.03
C ARG A 48 7.90 -1.29 2.19
N GLY A 49 7.59 -2.59 2.13
CA GLY A 49 8.58 -3.66 2.19
C GLY A 49 9.57 -3.63 1.02
N LEU A 50 9.07 -3.48 -0.21
CA LEU A 50 9.92 -3.38 -1.41
C LEU A 50 10.79 -2.13 -1.39
N ALA A 51 10.25 -0.98 -0.98
CA ALA A 51 11.01 0.26 -0.83
C ALA A 51 12.13 0.12 0.22
N LEU A 52 11.85 -0.52 1.35
CA LEU A 52 12.85 -0.79 2.38
C LEU A 52 14.00 -1.66 1.86
N VAL A 53 13.67 -2.76 1.18
CA VAL A 53 14.69 -3.67 0.59
C VAL A 53 15.52 -2.92 -0.45
N ALA A 54 14.89 -2.12 -1.31
CA ALA A 54 15.60 -1.33 -2.32
C ALA A 54 16.61 -0.34 -1.71
N ILE A 55 16.24 0.34 -0.62
CA ILE A 55 17.15 1.28 0.09
C ILE A 55 18.33 0.53 0.70
N VAL A 56 18.09 -0.60 1.35
CA VAL A 56 19.15 -1.42 1.97
C VAL A 56 20.11 -1.93 0.92
N VAL A 57 19.60 -2.53 -0.16
CA VAL A 57 20.43 -3.06 -1.24
C VAL A 57 21.19 -1.93 -1.95
N GLY A 58 20.54 -0.80 -2.23
CA GLY A 58 21.20 0.37 -2.82
C GLY A 58 22.33 0.92 -1.95
N GLY A 59 22.12 1.00 -0.63
CA GLY A 59 23.14 1.44 0.31
C GLY A 59 24.34 0.50 0.41
N LEU A 60 24.09 -0.82 0.39
CA LEU A 60 25.16 -1.82 0.38
C LEU A 60 25.94 -1.81 -0.95
N MET A 61 25.26 -1.62 -2.08
CA MET A 61 25.93 -1.52 -3.39
C MET A 61 26.84 -0.29 -3.46
N PHE A 62 26.41 0.84 -2.90
CA PHE A 62 27.25 2.04 -2.77
C PHE A 62 28.46 1.81 -1.85
N ALA A 63 28.28 1.01 -0.79
CA ALA A 63 29.37 0.67 0.14
C ALA A 63 30.53 -0.11 -0.49
N PHE A 64 30.24 -0.92 -1.52
CA PHE A 64 31.24 -1.75 -2.20
C PHE A 64 31.70 -1.18 -3.54
N GLN A 65 31.43 0.10 -3.85
CA GLN A 65 32.08 0.73 -5.00
C GLN A 65 33.60 0.77 -4.79
N GLU A 66 34.36 0.56 -5.88
CA GLU A 66 35.83 0.59 -5.90
C GLU A 66 36.38 1.96 -5.49
N GLY A 67 36.46 2.19 -4.18
CA GLY A 67 37.18 3.26 -3.54
C GLY A 67 38.40 2.68 -2.83
N GLY A 68 39.53 3.40 -2.83
CA GLY A 68 40.71 2.98 -2.07
C GLY A 68 40.35 2.72 -0.59
N SER A 69 41.18 1.98 0.15
CA SER A 69 40.88 1.44 1.50
C SER A 69 40.12 2.40 2.46
N LYS A 70 40.43 3.71 2.45
CA LYS A 70 39.76 4.71 3.29
C LYS A 70 38.37 5.13 2.77
N GLN A 71 38.17 5.16 1.45
CA GLN A 71 36.90 5.45 0.79
C GLN A 71 35.94 4.26 0.86
N ALA A 72 36.45 3.02 0.77
CA ALA A 72 35.65 1.82 0.98
C ALA A 72 35.07 1.76 2.41
N LEU A 73 35.88 2.07 3.42
CA LEU A 73 35.40 2.14 4.81
C LEU A 73 34.32 3.22 5.00
N ALA A 74 34.49 4.39 4.39
CA ALA A 74 33.48 5.46 4.44
C ALA A 74 32.18 5.04 3.74
N GLY A 75 32.28 4.36 2.59
CA GLY A 75 31.14 3.80 1.86
C GLY A 75 30.37 2.77 2.70
N ILE A 76 31.07 1.86 3.38
CA ILE A 76 30.48 0.86 4.27
C ILE A 76 29.72 1.51 5.44
N ILE A 77 30.33 2.50 6.11
CA ILE A 77 29.69 3.20 7.22
C ILE A 77 28.44 3.95 6.73
N PHE A 78 28.52 4.60 5.58
CA PHE A 78 27.38 5.31 4.99
C PHE A 78 26.26 4.36 4.55
N GLY A 79 26.60 3.25 3.88
CA GLY A 79 25.65 2.23 3.44
C GLY A 79 24.92 1.55 4.63
N LEU A 80 25.66 1.23 5.69
CA LEU A 80 25.08 0.74 6.95
C LEU A 80 24.20 1.80 7.62
N GLY A 81 24.64 3.06 7.65
CA GLY A 81 23.85 4.16 8.21
C GLY A 81 22.50 4.33 7.49
N MET A 82 22.50 4.26 6.15
CA MET A 82 21.27 4.28 5.37
C MET A 82 20.40 3.04 5.61
N ALA A 83 21.00 1.84 5.71
CA ALA A 83 20.25 0.61 6.00
C ALA A 83 19.56 0.65 7.37
N LEU A 84 20.23 1.14 8.41
CA LEU A 84 19.66 1.31 9.74
C LEU A 84 18.58 2.42 9.78
N GLY A 85 18.78 3.49 9.00
CA GLY A 85 17.82 4.58 8.85
C GLY A 85 16.59 4.23 8.01
N ALA A 86 16.65 3.16 7.21
CA ALA A 86 15.62 2.81 6.23
C ALA A 86 14.25 2.63 6.87
N ALA A 87 14.16 1.99 8.04
CA ALA A 87 12.88 1.79 8.73
C ALA A 87 12.22 3.12 9.13
N ASN A 88 13.00 4.06 9.66
CA ASN A 88 12.51 5.40 10.04
C ASN A 88 12.15 6.24 8.81
N PHE A 89 12.92 6.13 7.73
CA PHE A 89 12.64 6.80 6.47
C PHE A 89 11.33 6.32 5.84
N ILE A 90 11.06 5.00 5.86
CA ILE A 90 9.81 4.42 5.35
C ILE A 90 8.62 4.81 6.23
N ALA A 91 8.79 4.91 7.54
CA ALA A 91 7.74 5.40 8.44
C ALA A 91 7.39 6.88 8.23
N TRP A 92 8.31 7.68 7.66
CA TRP A 92 8.06 9.07 7.29
C TRP A 92 7.43 9.22 5.89
N LEU A 93 7.81 8.36 4.94
CA LEU A 93 7.35 8.45 3.55
C LEU A 93 5.86 8.09 3.37
N PHE A 94 5.27 7.37 4.32
CA PHE A 94 3.92 6.80 4.25
C PHE A 94 3.09 7.11 5.49
#